data_AF-A0A9P8VSM6-F1
#
_entry.id   AF-A0A9P8VSM6-F1
#
_cell.length_a   1.000
_cell.length_b   1.000
_cell.length_c   1.000
_cell.angle_alpha   90.00
_cell.angle_beta   90.00
_cell.angle_gamma   90.00
#
_symmetry.space_group_name_H-M   'P 1'
#
loop_
_entity.id
_entity.type
_entity.pdbx_description
1 polymer ?
#
loop_
_entity_poly.entity_id
_entity_poly.type
_entity_poly.pdbx_seq_one_letter_code
_entity_poly.pdbx_strand_id
1 'polypeptide(L)'
;MATYSEIRGDFRPDNAITFVTIQATGDIHVFIADSYGLMFVKGVADRFRLNGNTTNLSSQKCQQPVKVFHDDAVHKYRLCPLSLELLENPTLYDGFLFERDESDRAVAQRKLDQAKKATELQTHIPRPKNKQSLYQQAMSPEIARRHPGITSQAVSAIISEMWKNESLKVLAFWQSMADEEERQHKLLYPNYKYAPPKFISEKKLG
;
A
#
# COMPACT_ATOMS: atom_id res chain seq x y z
N MET A 1 -4.30 30.40 22.81
CA MET A 1 -3.51 29.72 23.85
C MET A 1 -4.47 28.91 24.70
N ALA A 2 -4.50 27.58 24.55
CA ALA A 2 -5.09 26.75 25.60
C ALA A 2 -4.19 26.93 26.82
N THR A 3 -4.66 27.69 27.80
CA THR A 3 -3.93 27.89 29.04
C THR A 3 -3.71 26.52 29.69
N TYR A 4 -2.54 26.29 30.28
CA TYR A 4 -2.15 25.06 30.98
C TYR A 4 -3.20 24.54 31.99
N SER A 5 -4.18 25.39 32.35
CA SER A 5 -5.37 25.08 33.15
C SER A 5 -6.30 24.00 32.57
N GLU A 6 -6.26 23.69 31.28
CA GLU A 6 -7.17 22.72 30.65
C GLU A 6 -6.60 21.29 30.59
N ILE A 7 -5.32 21.12 30.95
CA ILE A 7 -4.63 19.84 30.97
C ILE A 7 -4.84 19.16 32.33
N ARG A 8 -5.80 18.21 32.42
CA ARG A 8 -5.92 17.32 33.58
C ARG A 8 -5.18 16.01 33.35
N GLY A 9 -3.96 15.99 33.85
CA GLY A 9 -3.04 14.86 34.02
C GLY A 9 -1.85 15.39 34.83
N ASP A 10 -1.11 14.53 35.54
CA ASP A 10 0.05 14.94 36.36
C ASP A 10 1.21 15.36 35.43
N PHE A 11 1.06 16.52 34.78
CA PHE A 11 2.06 17.11 33.90
C PHE A 11 3.22 17.57 34.77
N ARG A 12 4.22 16.68 34.91
CA ARG A 12 5.46 17.01 35.60
C ARG A 12 6.52 17.37 34.55
N PRO A 13 7.07 18.59 34.59
CA PRO A 13 8.13 19.00 33.66
C PRO A 13 9.33 18.05 33.72
N ASP A 14 9.59 17.42 34.87
CA ASP A 14 10.76 16.54 35.08
C ASP A 14 10.60 15.13 34.48
N ASN A 15 9.41 14.75 34.00
CA ASN A 15 9.18 13.43 33.42
C ASN A 15 9.67 13.35 31.97
N ALA A 16 10.47 12.32 31.67
CA ALA A 16 11.02 12.03 30.35
C ALA A 16 9.98 11.92 29.23
N ILE A 17 8.84 11.26 29.52
CA ILE A 17 7.68 11.14 28.61
C ILE A 17 6.40 11.34 29.43
N THR A 18 5.46 12.15 28.93
CA THR A 18 4.18 12.44 29.60
C THR A 18 3.02 12.30 28.60
N PHE A 19 1.95 11.61 29.02
CA PHE A 19 0.72 11.47 28.23
C PHE A 19 -0.36 12.37 28.83
N VAL A 20 -1.00 13.16 27.99
CA VAL A 20 -2.04 14.13 28.37
C VAL A 20 -3.27 13.90 27.51
N THR A 21 -4.44 13.73 28.13
CA THR A 21 -5.71 13.66 27.39
C THR A 21 -6.42 15.01 27.44
N ILE A 22 -6.78 15.57 26.29
CA ILE A 22 -7.55 16.81 26.19
C ILE A 22 -9.04 16.46 26.31
N GLN A 23 -9.73 17.03 27.31
CA GLN A 23 -11.13 16.68 27.57
C GLN A 23 -12.10 17.19 26.49
N ALA A 24 -11.79 18.32 25.85
CA ALA A 24 -12.64 18.91 24.83
C ALA A 24 -12.73 18.04 23.56
N THR A 25 -11.62 17.47 23.11
CA THR A 25 -11.54 16.66 21.89
C THR A 25 -11.47 15.15 22.16
N GLY A 26 -11.05 14.76 23.37
CA GLY A 26 -10.71 13.38 23.72
C GLY A 26 -9.36 12.92 23.17
N ASP A 27 -8.54 13.84 22.63
CA ASP A 27 -7.25 13.51 22.01
C ASP A 27 -6.15 13.29 23.04
N ILE A 28 -5.21 12.41 22.71
CA ILE A 28 -4.03 12.12 23.53
C ILE A 28 -2.83 12.84 22.93
N HIS A 29 -2.22 13.70 23.74
CA HIS A 29 -0.98 14.41 23.47
C HIS A 29 0.17 13.72 24.20
N VAL A 30 1.29 13.53 23.51
CA VAL A 30 2.51 12.97 24.13
C VAL A 30 3.58 14.04 24.16
N PHE A 31 4.14 14.29 25.33
CA PHE A 31 5.28 15.18 25.53
C PHE A 31 6.53 14.33 25.79
N ILE A 32 7.59 14.57 25.03
CA ILE A 32 8.88 13.87 25.13
C ILE A 32 9.95 14.93 25.40
N ALA A 33 10.79 14.76 26.42
CA ALA A 33 11.86 15.72 26.70
C ALA A 33 12.77 15.95 25.47
N ASP A 34 13.19 17.20 25.24
CA ASP A 34 14.04 17.58 24.10
C ASP A 34 15.46 16.98 24.17
N SER A 35 15.89 16.58 25.37
CA SER A 35 17.08 15.76 25.61
C SER A 35 17.10 14.45 24.82
N TYR A 36 15.94 13.95 24.37
CA TYR A 36 15.87 12.83 23.44
C TYR A 36 16.07 13.31 22.00
N GLY A 37 17.08 12.77 21.31
CA GLY A 37 17.32 13.10 19.91
C GLY A 37 16.13 12.80 18.99
N LEU A 38 16.00 13.58 17.91
CA LEU A 38 14.86 13.54 16.98
C LEU A 38 14.56 12.14 16.39
N MET A 39 15.58 11.28 16.27
CA MET A 39 15.41 9.88 15.81
C MET A 39 14.58 9.04 16.77
N PHE A 40 14.73 9.25 18.08
CA PHE A 40 13.93 8.59 19.11
C PHE A 40 12.48 9.09 19.04
N VAL A 41 12.29 10.41 19.01
CA VAL A 41 10.98 11.07 18.88
C VAL A 41 10.22 10.57 17.67
N LYS A 42 10.91 10.46 16.53
CA LYS A 42 10.39 9.87 15.29
C LYS A 42 9.96 8.42 15.46
N GLY A 43 10.76 7.60 16.12
CA GLY A 43 10.40 6.20 16.43
C GLY A 43 9.25 6.05 17.43
N VAL A 44 9.02 7.04 18.30
CA VAL A 44 7.85 7.09 19.18
C VAL A 44 6.60 7.51 18.39
N ALA A 45 6.72 8.53 17.53
CA ALA A 45 5.63 8.98 16.65
C ALA A 45 5.15 7.85 15.71
N ASP A 46 6.08 7.04 15.19
CA ASP A 46 5.75 5.88 14.35
C ASP A 46 4.97 4.80 15.13
N ARG A 47 5.26 4.60 16.43
CA ARG A 47 4.63 3.58 17.29
C ARG A 47 3.33 4.02 17.94
N PHE A 48 3.17 5.31 18.20
CA PHE A 48 1.92 5.88 18.70
C PHE A 48 0.74 5.61 17.73
N ARG A 49 1.04 5.40 16.44
CA ARG A 49 0.08 5.02 15.40
C ARG A 49 -0.21 3.51 15.28
N LEU A 50 0.60 2.63 15.88
CA LEU A 50 0.57 1.17 15.62
C LEU A 50 -0.24 0.32 16.63
N ASN A 51 -0.84 0.91 17.68
CA ASN A 51 -1.67 0.17 18.65
C ASN A 51 -3.07 -0.22 18.13
N GLY A 52 -3.18 -0.60 16.85
CA GLY A 52 -4.41 -1.03 16.19
C GLY A 52 -4.51 -2.53 15.93
N ASN A 53 -3.71 -3.36 16.62
CA ASN A 53 -3.75 -4.81 16.46
C ASN A 53 -4.20 -5.52 17.75
N THR A 54 -5.42 -5.20 18.18
CA THR A 54 -6.18 -6.00 19.15
C THR A 54 -7.67 -5.88 18.85
N THR A 55 -8.12 -6.66 17.86
CA THR A 55 -9.46 -7.30 17.80
C THR A 55 -10.66 -6.56 18.40
N ASN A 56 -10.87 -5.26 18.19
CA ASN A 56 -12.10 -4.58 18.58
C ASN A 56 -12.36 -3.32 17.74
N LEU A 57 -13.63 -3.09 17.39
CA LEU A 57 -14.19 -2.05 16.52
C LEU A 57 -14.04 -0.59 17.02
N SER A 58 -13.06 -0.26 17.87
CA SER A 58 -12.88 1.08 18.44
C SER A 58 -11.63 1.83 17.93
N SER A 59 -10.79 1.20 17.09
CA SER A 59 -9.50 1.75 16.62
C SER A 59 -9.61 2.59 15.33
N GLN A 60 -10.79 3.16 15.04
CA GLN A 60 -11.00 3.98 13.84
C GLN A 60 -10.45 5.41 14.00
N LYS A 61 -10.00 5.79 15.21
CA LYS A 61 -9.34 7.08 15.49
C LYS A 61 -7.84 7.12 15.15
N CYS A 62 -7.24 6.00 14.71
CA CYS A 62 -5.78 5.85 14.60
C CYS A 62 -5.16 6.23 13.24
N GLN A 63 -5.96 6.65 12.26
CA GLN A 63 -5.48 7.02 10.92
C GLN A 63 -5.14 8.52 10.76
N GLN A 64 -5.22 9.31 11.83
CA GLN A 64 -4.93 10.73 11.74
C GLN A 64 -3.42 10.99 11.72
N PRO A 65 -2.93 11.91 10.86
CA PRO A 65 -1.54 12.31 10.88
C PRO A 65 -1.21 12.95 12.24
N VAL A 66 -0.16 12.43 12.87
CA VAL A 66 0.46 12.97 14.07
C VAL A 66 1.47 14.05 13.65
N LYS A 67 1.31 15.26 14.17
CA LYS A 67 2.26 16.37 14.02
C LYS A 67 3.16 16.46 15.25
N VAL A 68 4.43 16.81 15.01
CA VAL A 68 5.43 16.99 16.06
C VAL A 68 5.82 18.46 16.12
N PHE A 69 5.68 19.04 17.31
CA PHE A 69 6.05 20.42 17.63
C PHE A 69 7.17 20.44 18.67
N HIS A 70 8.03 21.44 18.63
CA HIS A 70 8.98 21.73 19.71
C HIS A 70 8.43 22.86 20.57
N ASP A 71 8.20 22.60 21.85
CA ASP A 71 7.77 23.62 22.80
C ASP A 71 9.00 24.13 23.58
N ASP A 72 9.53 25.28 23.13
CA ASP A 72 10.72 25.91 23.71
C ASP A 72 10.52 26.31 25.17
N ALA A 73 9.29 26.59 25.61
CA ALA A 73 9.00 27.04 26.96
C ALA A 73 9.12 25.90 27.99
N VAL A 74 8.92 24.65 27.56
CA VAL A 74 8.98 23.47 28.43
C VAL A 74 10.08 22.48 28.06
N HIS A 75 10.91 22.78 27.05
CA HIS A 75 11.99 21.91 26.60
C HIS A 75 11.48 20.49 26.25
N LYS A 76 10.36 20.39 25.53
CA LYS A 76 9.76 19.11 25.12
C LYS A 76 9.22 19.12 23.69
N TYR A 77 9.31 17.97 23.03
CA TYR A 77 8.57 17.66 21.82
C TYR A 77 7.12 17.26 22.14
N ARG A 78 6.15 17.86 21.46
CA ARG A 78 4.72 17.54 21.55
C ARG A 78 4.27 16.78 20.31
N LEU A 79 3.75 15.56 20.50
CA LEU A 79 3.09 14.76 19.47
C LEU A 79 1.57 14.89 19.66
N CYS A 80 0.84 15.31 18.64
CA CYS A 80 -0.62 15.38 18.71
C CYS A 80 -1.31 14.92 17.40
N PRO A 81 -2.55 14.39 17.49
CA PRO A 81 -3.40 14.17 16.32
C PRO A 81 -3.69 15.49 15.59
N LEU A 82 -3.85 15.43 14.26
CA LEU A 82 -4.31 16.58 13.47
C LEU A 82 -5.79 16.88 13.78
N SER A 83 -6.03 17.73 14.79
CA SER A 83 -7.36 18.28 15.08
C SER A 83 -7.69 19.45 14.13
N LEU A 84 -8.98 19.70 13.87
CA LEU A 84 -9.46 20.82 13.06
C LEU A 84 -8.93 22.18 13.56
N GLU A 85 -8.73 22.34 14.87
CA GLU A 85 -8.21 23.58 15.47
C GLU A 85 -6.79 23.94 15.00
N LEU A 86 -5.97 22.94 14.68
CA LEU A 86 -4.62 23.12 14.11
C LEU A 86 -4.66 23.57 12.65
N LEU A 87 -5.76 23.30 11.95
CA LEU A 87 -5.98 23.70 10.57
C LEU A 87 -6.44 25.16 10.50
N GLU A 88 -7.23 25.60 11.48
CA GLU A 88 -7.76 26.96 11.58
C GLU A 88 -6.74 27.96 12.17
N ASN A 89 -5.77 27.50 12.98
CA ASN A 89 -4.74 28.37 13.55
C ASN A 89 -3.34 27.74 13.47
N PRO A 90 -2.63 27.91 12.33
CA PRO A 90 -1.29 27.32 12.10
C PRO A 90 -0.20 27.82 13.06
N THR A 91 -0.43 28.98 13.70
CA THR A 91 0.47 29.60 14.68
C THR A 91 0.14 29.22 16.13
N LEU A 92 -0.80 28.30 16.36
CA LEU A 92 -1.21 27.89 17.71
C LEU A 92 -0.07 27.21 18.50
N TYR A 93 0.94 26.68 17.81
CA TYR A 93 2.13 26.08 18.38
C TYR A 93 3.38 26.61 17.66
N ASP A 94 4.35 27.09 18.43
CA ASP A 94 5.67 27.41 17.89
C ASP A 94 6.40 26.12 17.48
N GLY A 95 7.21 26.19 16.42
CA GLY A 95 8.17 25.13 16.09
C GLY A 95 7.59 23.86 15.46
N PHE A 96 6.77 23.97 14.42
CA PHE A 96 6.43 22.82 13.56
C PHE A 96 7.71 22.20 12.97
N LEU A 97 7.96 20.92 13.25
CA LEU A 97 9.17 20.23 12.78
C LEU A 97 8.93 19.43 11.50
N PHE A 98 7.94 18.54 11.51
CA PHE A 98 7.60 17.73 10.34
C PHE A 98 6.20 17.11 10.45
N GLU A 99 5.61 16.85 9.28
CA GLU A 99 4.39 16.08 9.11
C GLU A 99 4.72 14.71 8.53
N ARG A 100 3.98 13.67 8.93
CA ARG A 100 4.13 12.30 8.39
C ARG A 100 2.80 11.87 7.77
N ASP A 101 2.74 11.90 6.45
CA ASP A 101 1.63 11.44 5.62
C ASP A 101 1.75 9.92 5.35
N GLU A 102 0.63 9.20 5.34
CA GLU A 102 0.52 7.76 5.05
C GLU A 102 0.90 7.41 3.59
N SER A 103 0.77 8.38 2.68
CA SER A 103 1.00 8.20 1.24
C SER A 103 2.38 7.62 0.91
N ASP A 104 3.41 8.06 1.63
CA ASP A 104 4.80 7.69 1.33
C ASP A 104 5.10 6.22 1.63
N ARG A 105 4.51 5.66 2.69
CA ARG A 105 4.74 4.26 3.07
C ARG A 105 3.97 3.30 2.17
N ALA A 106 2.73 3.64 1.80
CA ALA A 106 1.95 2.84 0.85
C ALA A 106 2.63 2.81 -0.53
N VAL A 107 3.17 3.95 -0.98
CA VAL A 107 3.93 4.03 -2.23
C VAL A 107 5.26 3.26 -2.13
N ALA A 108 6.00 3.38 -1.04
CA ALA A 108 7.25 2.65 -0.83
C ALA A 108 7.02 1.13 -0.77
N GLN A 109 5.98 0.67 -0.08
CA GLN A 109 5.61 -0.74 -0.02
C GLN A 109 5.20 -1.25 -1.40
N ARG A 110 4.36 -0.52 -2.15
CA ARG A 110 4.00 -0.86 -3.53
C ARG A 110 5.23 -0.96 -4.44
N LYS A 111 6.20 -0.05 -4.31
CA LYS A 111 7.46 -0.10 -5.06
C LYS A 111 8.29 -1.34 -4.69
N LEU A 112 8.36 -1.68 -3.40
CA LEU A 112 9.05 -2.88 -2.95
C LEU A 112 8.39 -4.16 -3.45
N ASP A 113 7.06 -4.23 -3.43
CA ASP A 113 6.30 -5.38 -3.93
C ASP A 113 6.43 -5.51 -5.45
N GLN A 114 6.42 -4.39 -6.19
CA GLN A 114 6.70 -4.37 -7.62
C GLN A 114 8.13 -4.82 -7.94
N ALA A 115 9.12 -4.37 -7.16
CA ALA A 115 10.51 -4.77 -7.32
C ALA A 115 10.71 -6.26 -7.02
N LYS A 116 10.12 -6.79 -5.94
CA LYS A 116 10.13 -8.22 -5.63
C LYS A 116 9.49 -9.05 -6.74
N LYS A 117 8.31 -8.62 -7.22
CA LYS A 117 7.62 -9.28 -8.34
C LYS A 117 8.47 -9.26 -9.62
N ALA A 118 9.15 -8.15 -9.92
CA ALA A 118 10.04 -8.05 -11.08
C ALA A 118 11.26 -9.00 -10.95
N THR A 119 11.83 -9.12 -9.77
CA THR A 119 12.93 -10.06 -9.49
C THR A 119 12.49 -11.53 -9.61
N GLU A 120 11.31 -11.87 -9.10
CA GLU A 120 10.75 -13.23 -9.24
C GLU A 120 10.49 -13.59 -10.72
N LEU A 121 9.97 -12.64 -11.51
CA LEU A 121 9.77 -12.78 -12.96
C LEU A 121 11.07 -13.05 -13.72
N GLN A 122 12.22 -12.51 -13.28
CA GLN A 122 13.51 -12.75 -13.96
C GLN A 122 14.04 -14.18 -13.77
N THR A 123 13.66 -14.86 -12.69
CA THR A 123 14.09 -16.25 -12.43
C THR A 123 13.14 -17.30 -12.99
N HIS A 124 11.89 -16.91 -13.27
CA HIS A 124 10.85 -17.83 -13.71
C HIS A 124 10.77 -17.91 -15.24
N ILE A 125 11.10 -19.07 -15.81
CA ILE A 125 10.88 -19.35 -17.23
C ILE A 125 9.36 -19.38 -17.51
N PRO A 126 8.81 -18.46 -18.33
CA PRO A 126 7.39 -18.43 -18.63
C PRO A 126 6.98 -19.67 -19.43
N ARG A 127 5.70 -20.03 -19.34
CA ARG A 127 5.11 -21.12 -20.12
C ARG A 127 5.12 -20.75 -21.60
N PRO A 128 5.28 -21.72 -22.52
CA PRO A 128 5.02 -21.46 -23.93
C PRO A 128 3.59 -20.98 -24.11
N LYS A 129 3.40 -19.98 -24.98
CA LYS A 129 2.07 -19.41 -25.22
C LYS A 129 1.24 -20.37 -26.05
N ASN A 130 -0.01 -20.57 -25.63
CA ASN A 130 -0.98 -21.33 -26.41
C ASN A 130 -1.64 -20.44 -27.50
N LYS A 131 -2.37 -21.07 -28.42
CA LYS A 131 -3.05 -20.41 -29.54
C LYS A 131 -4.00 -19.27 -29.12
N GLN A 132 -4.75 -19.46 -28.03
CA GLN A 132 -5.67 -18.45 -27.50
C GLN A 132 -4.92 -17.24 -26.92
N SER A 133 -3.83 -17.49 -26.20
CA SER A 133 -2.99 -16.45 -25.63
C SER A 133 -2.29 -15.63 -26.71
N LEU A 134 -1.81 -16.27 -27.77
CA LEU A 134 -1.24 -15.59 -28.94
C LEU A 134 -2.28 -14.72 -29.65
N TYR A 135 -3.48 -15.26 -29.90
CA TYR A 135 -4.60 -14.51 -30.48
C TYR A 135 -4.97 -13.31 -29.61
N GLN A 136 -5.13 -13.52 -28.31
CA GLN A 136 -5.47 -12.45 -27.38
C GLN A 136 -4.39 -11.36 -27.36
N GLN A 137 -3.11 -11.74 -27.39
CA GLN A 137 -2.01 -10.79 -27.43
C GLN A 137 -2.05 -9.93 -28.70
N ALA A 138 -2.41 -10.51 -29.84
CA ALA A 138 -2.54 -9.80 -31.10
C ALA A 138 -3.77 -8.88 -31.14
N MET A 139 -4.91 -9.29 -30.57
CA MET A 139 -6.17 -8.54 -30.65
C MET A 139 -6.33 -7.48 -29.55
N SER A 140 -5.75 -7.69 -28.37
CA SER A 140 -5.92 -6.78 -27.23
C SER A 140 -5.58 -5.31 -27.51
N PRO A 141 -4.47 -4.96 -28.18
CA PRO A 141 -4.15 -3.57 -28.46
C PRO A 141 -5.19 -2.89 -29.35
N GLU A 142 -5.70 -3.60 -30.36
CA GLU A 142 -6.68 -3.06 -31.28
C GLU A 142 -8.05 -2.85 -30.61
N ILE A 143 -8.47 -3.79 -29.75
CA ILE A 143 -9.72 -3.64 -28.97
C ILE A 143 -9.58 -2.49 -27.96
N ALA A 144 -8.46 -2.39 -27.25
CA ALA A 144 -8.22 -1.30 -26.30
C ALA A 144 -8.20 0.07 -27.00
N ARG A 145 -7.65 0.14 -28.22
CA ARG A 145 -7.63 1.37 -29.03
C ARG A 145 -9.02 1.78 -29.51
N ARG A 146 -9.86 0.81 -29.89
CA ARG A 146 -11.25 1.06 -30.31
C ARG A 146 -12.17 1.43 -29.16
N HIS A 147 -11.84 0.97 -27.94
CA HIS A 147 -12.64 1.22 -26.73
C HIS A 147 -11.78 1.88 -25.63
N PRO A 148 -11.43 3.17 -25.75
CA PRO A 148 -10.69 3.87 -24.70
C PRO A 148 -11.43 3.80 -23.36
N GLY A 149 -10.71 3.47 -22.29
CA GLY A 149 -11.27 3.39 -20.93
C GLY A 149 -11.98 2.08 -20.57
N ILE A 150 -12.01 1.09 -21.48
CA ILE A 150 -12.53 -0.23 -21.16
C ILE A 150 -11.60 -0.97 -20.17
N THR A 151 -12.19 -1.75 -19.27
CA THR A 151 -11.42 -2.55 -18.32
C THR A 151 -10.77 -3.74 -19.02
N SER A 152 -9.61 -4.18 -18.52
CA SER A 152 -8.90 -5.35 -19.06
C SER A 152 -9.73 -6.64 -19.00
N GLN A 153 -10.63 -6.74 -18.02
CA GLN A 153 -11.60 -7.84 -17.93
C GLN A 153 -12.58 -7.83 -19.10
N ALA A 154 -13.12 -6.65 -19.45
CA ALA A 154 -14.05 -6.51 -20.56
C ALA A 154 -13.36 -6.74 -21.92
N VAL A 155 -12.10 -6.29 -22.10
CA VAL A 155 -11.29 -6.64 -23.29
C VAL A 155 -11.16 -8.16 -23.43
N SER A 156 -10.86 -8.85 -22.34
CA SER A 156 -10.68 -10.31 -22.34
C SER A 156 -11.99 -11.04 -22.65
N ALA A 157 -13.12 -10.53 -22.18
CA ALA A 157 -14.45 -11.07 -22.50
C ALA A 157 -14.76 -10.95 -24.01
N ILE A 158 -14.55 -9.77 -24.59
CA ILE A 158 -14.75 -9.51 -26.03
C ILE A 158 -13.90 -10.45 -26.88
N ILE A 159 -12.61 -10.58 -26.57
CA ILE A 159 -11.69 -11.45 -27.31
C ILE A 159 -12.09 -12.92 -27.20
N SER A 160 -12.56 -13.34 -26.01
CA SER A 160 -13.02 -14.72 -25.80
C SER A 160 -14.23 -15.06 -26.67
N GLU A 161 -15.12 -14.09 -26.90
CA GLU A 161 -16.25 -14.22 -27.82
C GLU A 161 -15.78 -14.22 -29.28
N MET A 162 -14.88 -13.30 -29.66
CA MET A 162 -14.29 -13.26 -31.00
C MET A 162 -13.63 -14.60 -31.37
N TRP A 163 -12.86 -15.18 -30.45
CA TRP A 163 -12.18 -16.46 -30.66
C TRP A 163 -13.16 -17.61 -30.97
N LYS A 164 -14.34 -17.65 -30.33
CA LYS A 164 -15.35 -18.69 -30.55
C LYS A 164 -16.00 -18.58 -31.93
N ASN A 165 -16.11 -17.35 -32.44
CA ASN A 165 -16.75 -17.04 -33.73
C ASN A 165 -15.73 -16.92 -34.89
N GLU A 166 -14.46 -17.14 -34.60
CA GLU A 166 -13.37 -16.99 -35.55
C GLU A 166 -13.37 -18.10 -36.61
N SER A 167 -12.90 -17.78 -37.82
CA SER A 167 -12.88 -18.77 -38.91
C SER A 167 -11.91 -19.92 -38.65
N LEU A 168 -12.24 -21.12 -39.17
CA LEU A 168 -11.36 -22.30 -39.05
C LEU A 168 -9.94 -22.06 -39.58
N LYS A 169 -9.81 -21.24 -40.64
CA LYS A 169 -8.51 -20.87 -41.22
C LYS A 169 -7.65 -20.07 -40.24
N VAL A 170 -8.26 -19.11 -39.53
CA VAL A 170 -7.55 -18.30 -38.53
C VAL A 170 -7.21 -19.14 -37.30
N LEU A 171 -8.13 -19.99 -36.83
CA LEU A 171 -7.85 -20.93 -35.74
C LEU A 171 -6.68 -21.88 -36.07
N ALA A 172 -6.62 -22.38 -37.30
CA ALA A 172 -5.51 -23.22 -37.78
C ALA A 172 -4.18 -22.46 -37.85
N PHE A 173 -4.21 -21.19 -38.29
CA PHE A 173 -3.03 -20.32 -38.25
C PHE A 173 -2.48 -20.17 -36.82
N TRP A 174 -3.33 -19.84 -35.85
CA TRP A 174 -2.90 -19.69 -34.46
C TRP A 174 -2.49 -21.01 -33.79
N GLN A 175 -3.06 -22.14 -34.23
CA GLN A 175 -2.56 -23.46 -33.83
C GLN A 175 -1.12 -23.66 -34.31
N SER A 176 -0.84 -23.42 -35.60
CA SER A 176 0.52 -23.54 -36.14
C SER A 176 1.52 -22.62 -35.44
N MET A 177 1.10 -21.40 -35.08
CA MET A 177 1.94 -20.46 -34.32
C MET A 177 2.22 -20.96 -32.90
N ALA A 178 1.23 -21.58 -32.24
CA ALA A 178 1.42 -22.16 -30.91
C ALA A 178 2.36 -23.37 -30.94
N ASP A 179 2.26 -24.20 -31.98
CA ASP A 179 3.13 -25.36 -32.16
C ASP A 179 4.60 -24.91 -32.37
N GLU A 180 4.81 -23.84 -33.13
CA GLU A 180 6.13 -23.24 -33.33
C GLU A 180 6.68 -22.62 -32.03
N GLU A 181 5.86 -21.90 -31.26
CA GLU A 181 6.25 -21.38 -29.93
C GLU A 181 6.64 -22.52 -28.98
N GLU A 182 5.87 -23.62 -28.95
CA GLU A 182 6.21 -24.79 -28.14
C GLU A 182 7.54 -25.42 -28.60
N ARG A 183 7.76 -25.54 -29.91
CA ARG A 183 9.00 -26.07 -30.47
C ARG A 183 10.20 -25.21 -30.09
N GLN A 184 10.10 -23.89 -30.24
CA GLN A 184 11.16 -22.95 -29.88
C GLN A 184 11.43 -22.96 -28.37
N HIS A 185 10.37 -23.00 -27.56
CA HIS A 185 10.49 -23.09 -26.11
C HIS A 185 11.23 -24.35 -25.66
N LYS A 186 10.92 -25.51 -26.24
CA LYS A 186 11.63 -26.77 -25.97
C LYS A 186 13.11 -26.72 -26.36
N LEU A 187 13.45 -26.02 -27.44
CA LEU A 187 14.85 -25.84 -27.84
C LEU A 187 15.62 -24.91 -26.90
N LEU A 188 14.99 -23.81 -26.47
CA LEU A 188 15.60 -22.84 -25.56
C LEU A 188 15.69 -23.36 -24.13
N TYR A 189 14.73 -24.17 -23.70
CA TYR A 189 14.61 -24.69 -22.34
C TYR A 189 14.39 -26.22 -22.33
N PRO A 190 15.40 -27.02 -22.71
CA PRO A 190 15.26 -28.48 -22.84
C PRO A 190 14.91 -29.18 -21.52
N ASN A 191 15.25 -28.58 -20.37
CA ASN A 191 14.95 -29.09 -19.03
C ASN A 191 13.70 -28.46 -18.41
N TYR A 192 12.92 -27.70 -19.17
CA TYR A 192 11.72 -27.06 -18.66
C TYR A 192 10.68 -28.12 -18.26
N LYS A 193 10.16 -28.00 -17.03
CA LYS A 193 9.05 -28.80 -16.55
C LYS A 193 7.99 -27.89 -15.95
N TYR A 194 6.76 -28.02 -16.44
CA TYR A 194 5.64 -27.29 -15.88
C TYR A 194 5.31 -27.81 -14.48
N ALA A 195 5.47 -26.95 -13.47
CA ALA A 195 5.02 -27.19 -12.11
C ALA A 195 3.88 -26.21 -11.78
N PRO A 196 2.62 -26.68 -11.67
CA PRO A 196 1.53 -25.82 -11.24
C PRO A 196 1.79 -25.33 -9.81
N PRO A 197 1.45 -24.07 -9.49
CA PRO A 197 1.48 -23.59 -8.10
C PRO A 197 0.62 -24.50 -7.22
N LYS A 198 1.10 -24.83 -6.01
CA LYS A 198 0.31 -25.56 -5.02
C LYS A 198 -0.79 -24.63 -4.52
N PHE A 199 -2.01 -24.76 -5.06
CA PHE A 199 -3.18 -24.13 -4.45
C PHE A 199 -3.48 -24.84 -3.12
N ILE A 200 -3.41 -24.09 -2.00
CA ILE A 200 -3.98 -24.54 -0.73
C ILE A 200 -5.50 -24.52 -0.92
N SER A 201 -6.08 -25.68 -1.24
CA SER A 201 -7.53 -25.82 -1.35
C SER A 201 -8.13 -25.90 0.04
N GLU A 202 -8.48 -24.76 0.64
CA GLU A 202 -9.51 -24.75 1.68
C GLU A 202 -10.84 -25.10 1.00
N LYS A 203 -11.20 -26.38 1.06
CA LYS A 203 -12.57 -26.82 0.80
C LYS A 203 -13.45 -26.12 1.84
N LYS A 204 -14.20 -25.10 1.41
CA LYS A 204 -15.44 -24.72 2.11
C LYS A 204 -16.38 -25.92 2.03
N LEU A 205 -16.42 -26.69 3.13
CA LEU A 205 -17.51 -27.62 3.38
C LEU A 205 -18.73 -26.74 3.70
N GLY A 206 -19.77 -26.88 2.88
CA GLY A 206 -21.09 -26.32 3.16
C GLY A 206 -21.84 -27.12 4.20
#